data_AF-A0A931U2M8-F1
#
_entry.id   AF-A0A931U2M8-F1
#
_cell.length_a   1.000
_cell.length_b   1.000
_cell.length_c   1.000
_cell.angle_alpha   90.00
_cell.angle_beta   90.00
_cell.angle_gamma   90.00
#
_symmetry.space_group_name_H-M   'P 1'
#
loop_
_entity.id
_entity.type
_entity.pdbx_description
1 polymer ?
#
loop_
_entity_poly.entity_id
_entity_poly.type
_entity_poly.pdbx_seq_one_letter_code
_entity_poly.pdbx_strand_id
1 'polypeptide(L)'
;MREYGYDLAEHVARSRSRRAVPLHPAIRRYLGVGNSSGLGLVLWVTAHPRRVDRWLELRERALSMIKAKEIRGDPAQQRQLLGWLDRYTTYKSHDRTRYEHFTSAATIARDLVQIRDRLLAFAEPHAAGGAAPPTWAAFCAALPAHLDRESLETFHALLIEVYPEVADALDPYHVAPDALDIVPEMPVGELCALLHTEYRWALRLDMAAPNARHYFWYKSVEAEEPRRGQRDGVVPGVDLALDLPSDAQRLDADLAAVPERTSVAAFLARFPAHRWTVQRLQGLAGLSYHSPRMNMLDRAFVPAHVIRLVNASFYGLEKTQDVSERWVRGIIHHGAPLPEEIAGGTTDDWMYPPAPQV
;
A
#
# COMPACT_ATOMS: atom_id res chain seq x y z
N MET A 1 -6.58 13.24 19.82
CA MET A 1 -6.91 14.25 18.77
C MET A 1 -8.39 14.24 18.40
N ARG A 2 -8.99 13.07 18.08
CA ARG A 2 -10.42 12.93 17.76
C ARG A 2 -11.35 13.52 18.83
N GLU A 3 -11.24 13.03 20.07
CA GLU A 3 -12.10 13.50 21.19
C GLU A 3 -11.93 14.99 21.46
N TYR A 4 -10.69 15.49 21.49
CA TYR A 4 -10.42 16.92 21.62
C TYR A 4 -11.10 17.76 20.52
N GLY A 5 -11.16 17.25 19.28
CA GLY A 5 -11.86 17.90 18.19
C GLY A 5 -13.37 18.04 18.46
N TYR A 6 -13.99 17.01 19.03
CA TYR A 6 -15.39 17.05 19.47
C TYR A 6 -15.58 18.04 20.61
N ASP A 7 -14.76 17.96 21.65
CA ASP A 7 -14.84 18.84 22.82
C ASP A 7 -14.70 20.32 22.44
N LEU A 8 -13.75 20.62 21.54
CA LEU A 8 -13.55 21.96 21.03
C LEU A 8 -14.74 22.45 20.20
N ALA A 9 -15.26 21.62 19.28
CA ALA A 9 -16.42 21.95 18.47
C ALA A 9 -17.66 22.24 19.34
N GLU A 10 -17.91 21.39 20.35
CA GLU A 10 -19.01 21.58 21.29
C GLU A 10 -18.79 22.81 22.19
N HIS A 11 -17.57 23.06 22.66
CA HIS A 11 -17.25 24.24 23.45
C HIS A 11 -17.51 25.54 22.66
N VAL A 12 -17.07 25.58 21.39
CA VAL A 12 -17.34 26.72 20.49
C VAL A 12 -18.84 26.88 20.25
N ALA A 13 -19.58 25.78 20.04
CA ALA A 13 -21.03 25.82 19.86
C ALA A 13 -21.74 26.38 21.10
N ARG A 14 -21.40 25.88 22.31
CA ARG A 14 -21.94 26.36 23.59
C ARG A 14 -21.63 27.83 23.85
N SER A 15 -20.43 28.28 23.45
CA SER A 15 -20.03 29.69 23.59
C SER A 15 -20.82 30.62 22.67
N ARG A 16 -21.30 30.13 21.52
CA ARG A 16 -22.11 30.91 20.56
C ARG A 16 -23.61 30.88 20.87
N SER A 17 -24.11 29.82 21.51
CA SER A 17 -25.54 29.64 21.75
C SER A 17 -25.81 28.77 22.97
N ARG A 18 -26.69 29.26 23.86
CA ARG A 18 -27.24 28.46 24.98
C ARG A 18 -28.12 27.29 24.53
N ARG A 19 -28.53 27.26 23.25
CA ARG A 19 -29.31 26.16 22.63
C ARG A 19 -28.41 25.11 21.96
N ALA A 20 -27.09 25.21 22.09
CA ALA A 20 -26.19 24.21 21.53
C ALA A 20 -26.44 22.84 22.17
N VAL A 21 -26.55 21.82 21.32
CA VAL A 21 -26.71 20.42 21.73
C VAL A 21 -25.39 19.67 21.54
N PRO A 22 -25.09 18.65 22.36
CA PRO A 22 -23.93 17.80 22.15
C PRO A 22 -24.06 16.99 20.86
N LEU A 23 -22.93 16.52 20.33
CA LEU A 23 -22.94 15.59 19.20
C LEU A 23 -23.58 14.27 19.62
N HIS A 24 -24.49 13.75 18.79
CA HIS A 24 -25.10 12.44 19.03
C HIS A 24 -24.00 11.34 19.07
N PRO A 25 -24.04 10.37 20.01
CA PRO A 25 -23.00 9.35 20.13
C PRO A 25 -22.70 8.59 18.84
N ALA A 26 -23.74 8.24 18.07
CA ALA A 26 -23.57 7.58 16.77
C ALA A 26 -22.82 8.45 15.73
N ILE A 27 -22.95 9.78 15.78
CA ILE A 27 -22.17 10.70 14.94
C ILE A 27 -20.73 10.76 15.43
N ARG A 28 -20.51 10.87 16.75
CA ARG A 28 -19.16 10.88 17.34
C ARG A 28 -18.38 9.61 17.00
N ARG A 29 -19.06 8.46 16.99
CA ARG A 29 -18.48 7.17 16.57
C ARG A 29 -18.16 7.17 15.09
N TYR A 30 -19.07 7.66 14.25
CA TYR A 30 -18.87 7.70 12.79
C TYR A 30 -17.74 8.65 12.37
N LEU A 31 -17.61 9.81 13.00
CA LEU A 31 -16.56 10.76 12.66
C LEU A 31 -15.17 10.20 13.03
N GLY A 32 -14.18 10.51 12.19
CA GLY A 32 -12.77 10.22 12.44
C GLY A 32 -11.92 11.48 12.27
N VAL A 33 -10.59 11.32 12.34
CA VAL A 33 -9.64 12.41 12.16
C VAL A 33 -9.14 12.43 10.73
N GLY A 34 -9.39 13.52 10.01
CA GLY A 34 -8.87 13.71 8.67
C GLY A 34 -7.36 13.90 8.68
N ASN A 35 -6.67 13.19 7.79
CA ASN A 35 -5.23 13.37 7.53
C ASN A 35 -4.98 13.52 6.03
N SER A 36 -3.91 14.24 5.67
CA SER A 36 -3.46 14.39 4.28
C SER A 36 -1.98 14.07 4.21
N SER A 37 -1.63 13.03 3.45
CA SER A 37 -0.24 12.62 3.24
C SER A 37 0.27 13.09 1.89
N GLY A 38 1.52 13.55 1.87
CA GLY A 38 2.19 14.06 0.68
C GLY A 38 3.35 13.21 0.19
N LEU A 39 4.17 13.82 -0.66
CA LEU A 39 5.28 13.19 -1.38
C LEU A 39 6.37 12.61 -0.48
N GLY A 40 6.44 12.99 0.79
CA GLY A 40 7.37 12.41 1.76
C GLY A 40 7.24 10.89 1.90
N LEU A 41 6.03 10.33 1.73
CA LEU A 41 5.85 8.87 1.80
C LEU A 41 6.44 8.13 0.60
N VAL A 42 6.58 8.79 -0.56
CA VAL A 42 7.29 8.21 -1.70
C VAL A 42 8.78 8.09 -1.39
N LEU A 43 9.38 9.14 -0.82
CA LEU A 43 10.77 9.09 -0.38
C LEU A 43 10.98 8.05 0.74
N TRP A 44 10.02 7.92 1.65
CA TRP A 44 10.07 6.91 2.69
C TRP A 44 10.15 5.49 2.11
N VAL A 45 9.32 5.15 1.10
CA VAL A 45 9.38 3.85 0.41
C VAL A 45 10.74 3.61 -0.24
N THR A 46 11.31 4.64 -0.85
CA THR A 46 12.64 4.51 -1.49
C THR A 46 13.77 4.30 -0.49
N ALA A 47 13.64 4.89 0.71
CA ALA A 47 14.64 4.83 1.78
C ALA A 47 14.53 3.55 2.63
N HIS A 48 13.37 2.90 2.69
CA HIS A 48 13.14 1.70 3.52
C HIS A 48 12.72 0.48 2.68
N PRO A 49 13.48 0.11 1.63
CA PRO A 49 13.10 -0.95 0.70
C PRO A 49 12.90 -2.32 1.37
N ARG A 50 13.68 -2.64 2.41
CA ARG A 50 13.56 -3.91 3.14
C ARG A 50 12.31 -4.00 4.01
N ARG A 51 11.87 -2.89 4.61
CA ARG A 51 10.59 -2.84 5.35
C ARG A 51 9.40 -2.99 4.41
N VAL A 52 9.45 -2.31 3.26
CA VAL A 52 8.40 -2.40 2.23
C VAL A 52 8.32 -3.83 1.71
N ASP A 53 9.47 -4.44 1.39
CA ASP A 53 9.54 -5.83 0.96
C ASP A 53 8.96 -6.77 2.01
N ARG A 54 9.39 -6.64 3.27
CA ARG A 54 8.96 -7.52 4.35
C ARG A 54 7.46 -7.45 4.59
N TRP A 55 6.89 -6.24 4.63
CA TRP A 55 5.46 -6.08 4.84
C TRP A 55 4.65 -6.73 3.71
N LEU A 56 5.05 -6.51 2.45
CA LEU A 56 4.39 -7.10 1.29
C LEU A 56 4.56 -8.61 1.23
N GLU A 57 5.76 -9.13 1.50
CA GLU A 57 6.03 -10.58 1.54
C GLU A 57 5.17 -11.28 2.59
N LEU A 58 5.08 -10.73 3.80
CA LEU A 58 4.28 -11.32 4.88
C LEU A 58 2.79 -11.30 4.55
N ARG A 59 2.29 -10.21 3.96
CA ARG A 59 0.91 -10.14 3.49
C ARG A 59 0.62 -11.23 2.45
N GLU A 60 1.45 -11.35 1.42
CA GLU A 60 1.26 -12.35 0.36
C GLU A 60 1.41 -13.78 0.89
N ARG A 61 2.31 -13.98 1.86
CA ARG A 61 2.48 -15.27 2.54
C ARG A 61 1.24 -15.64 3.36
N ALA A 62 0.69 -14.70 4.14
CA ALA A 62 -0.55 -14.90 4.87
C ALA A 62 -1.68 -15.30 3.91
N LEU A 63 -1.85 -14.52 2.85
CA LEU A 63 -2.88 -14.78 1.84
C LEU A 63 -2.69 -16.13 1.14
N SER A 64 -1.45 -16.53 0.82
CA SER A 64 -1.13 -17.83 0.24
C SER A 64 -1.48 -18.98 1.20
N MET A 65 -1.15 -18.84 2.48
CA MET A 65 -1.47 -19.84 3.51
C MET A 65 -2.99 -19.98 3.70
N ILE A 66 -3.72 -18.86 3.69
CA ILE A 66 -5.18 -18.86 3.77
C ILE A 66 -5.81 -19.46 2.51
N LYS A 67 -5.29 -19.12 1.32
CA LYS A 67 -5.78 -19.65 0.04
C LYS A 67 -5.71 -21.18 -0.03
N ALA A 68 -4.77 -21.80 0.67
CA ALA A 68 -4.64 -23.26 0.77
C ALA A 68 -5.69 -23.92 1.68
N LYS A 69 -6.39 -23.17 2.54
CA LYS A 69 -7.41 -23.71 3.44
C LYS A 69 -8.72 -24.01 2.70
N GLU A 70 -9.46 -24.98 3.23
CA GLU A 70 -10.81 -25.32 2.80
C GLU A 70 -11.82 -24.25 3.25
N ILE A 71 -12.82 -23.99 2.42
CA ILE A 71 -13.91 -23.03 2.70
C ILE A 71 -14.93 -23.63 3.68
N ARG A 72 -14.91 -24.96 3.89
CA ARG A 72 -15.73 -25.66 4.89
C ARG A 72 -15.22 -25.48 6.34
N GLY A 73 -14.64 -24.32 6.62
CA GLY A 73 -14.21 -23.92 7.96
C GLY A 73 -15.39 -23.67 8.91
N ASP A 74 -15.08 -23.14 10.09
CA ASP A 74 -16.04 -22.80 11.13
C ASP A 74 -17.22 -21.97 10.56
N PRO A 75 -18.49 -22.43 10.70
CA PRO A 75 -19.66 -21.68 10.26
C PRO A 75 -19.72 -20.25 10.81
N ALA A 76 -19.09 -19.96 11.96
CA ALA A 76 -18.96 -18.61 12.48
C ALA A 76 -18.07 -17.72 11.60
N GLN A 77 -16.91 -18.22 11.16
CA GLN A 77 -15.99 -17.50 10.26
C GLN A 77 -16.67 -17.14 8.93
N GLN A 78 -17.42 -18.08 8.35
CA GLN A 78 -18.13 -17.82 7.09
C GLN A 78 -19.23 -16.76 7.28
N ARG A 79 -20.01 -16.83 8.37
CA ARG A 79 -21.01 -15.81 8.70
C ARG A 79 -20.37 -14.44 8.93
N GLN A 80 -19.22 -14.39 9.60
CA GLN A 80 -18.46 -13.18 9.85
C GLN A 80 -17.98 -12.54 8.55
N LEU A 81 -17.39 -13.32 7.64
CA LEU A 81 -16.95 -12.82 6.33
C LEU A 81 -18.12 -12.25 5.52
N LEU A 82 -19.25 -12.96 5.46
CA LEU A 82 -20.46 -12.49 4.77
C LEU A 82 -20.98 -11.18 5.38
N GLY A 83 -21.00 -11.09 6.71
CA GLY A 83 -21.39 -9.88 7.43
C GLY A 83 -20.45 -8.70 7.16
N TRP A 84 -19.14 -8.94 7.08
CA TRP A 84 -18.16 -7.92 6.72
C TRP A 84 -18.26 -7.49 5.25
N LEU A 85 -18.54 -8.42 4.33
CA LEU A 85 -18.83 -8.09 2.93
C LEU A 85 -20.07 -7.19 2.82
N ASP A 86 -21.15 -7.50 3.55
CA ASP A 86 -22.36 -6.69 3.59
C ASP A 86 -22.11 -5.31 4.20
N ARG A 87 -21.39 -5.26 5.32
CA ARG A 87 -21.00 -4.00 5.98
C ARG A 87 -20.15 -3.14 5.06
N TYR A 88 -19.11 -3.70 4.44
CA TYR A 88 -18.22 -2.93 3.59
C TYR A 88 -18.92 -2.49 2.28
N THR A 89 -19.78 -3.33 1.71
CA THR A 89 -20.65 -2.94 0.59
C THR A 89 -21.48 -1.71 0.95
N THR A 90 -22.12 -1.71 2.13
CA THR A 90 -22.92 -0.57 2.62
C THR A 90 -22.06 0.66 2.87
N TYR A 91 -20.89 0.49 3.48
CA TYR A 91 -19.95 1.59 3.70
C TYR A 91 -19.53 2.25 2.38
N LYS A 92 -19.20 1.45 1.35
CA LYS A 92 -18.82 1.95 0.02
C LYS A 92 -20.00 2.54 -0.74
N SER A 93 -21.21 2.01 -0.61
CA SER A 93 -22.40 2.55 -1.28
C SER A 93 -22.79 3.94 -0.74
N HIS A 94 -22.47 4.23 0.52
CA HIS A 94 -22.65 5.55 1.13
C HIS A 94 -21.52 6.53 0.82
N ASP A 95 -20.43 6.07 0.20
CA ASP A 95 -19.28 6.91 -0.07
C ASP A 95 -19.49 7.78 -1.32
N ARG A 96 -19.63 9.08 -1.07
CA ARG A 96 -19.81 10.12 -2.12
C ARG A 96 -18.51 10.74 -2.59
N THR A 97 -17.37 10.21 -2.15
CA THR A 97 -16.05 10.74 -2.50
C THR A 97 -15.76 10.52 -3.98
N ARG A 98 -15.23 11.54 -4.65
CA ARG A 98 -14.73 11.42 -6.01
C ARG A 98 -13.26 10.99 -5.99
N TYR A 99 -12.96 9.91 -6.69
CA TYR A 99 -11.62 9.38 -6.92
C TYR A 99 -11.17 9.72 -8.34
N GLU A 100 -9.89 10.06 -8.55
CA GLU A 100 -9.36 10.38 -9.88
C GLU A 100 -8.63 9.17 -10.46
N HIS A 101 -7.70 8.60 -9.70
CA HIS A 101 -6.82 7.48 -10.06
C HIS A 101 -7.14 6.18 -9.31
N PHE A 102 -7.94 6.24 -8.25
CA PHE A 102 -8.38 5.05 -7.50
C PHE A 102 -9.74 4.55 -7.97
N THR A 103 -10.00 3.27 -7.73
CA THR A 103 -11.28 2.65 -8.06
C THR A 103 -12.42 3.33 -7.30
N SER A 104 -13.49 3.69 -8.03
CA SER A 104 -14.65 4.33 -7.42
C SER A 104 -15.31 3.44 -6.37
N ALA A 105 -15.83 4.04 -5.31
CA ALA A 105 -16.54 3.31 -4.25
C ALA A 105 -17.75 2.52 -4.79
N ALA A 106 -18.46 3.05 -5.79
CA ALA A 106 -19.58 2.36 -6.44
C ALA A 106 -19.15 1.08 -7.16
N THR A 107 -17.98 1.07 -7.81
CA THR A 107 -17.41 -0.15 -8.40
C THR A 107 -17.08 -1.17 -7.33
N ILE A 108 -16.39 -0.77 -6.25
CA ILE A 108 -16.04 -1.67 -5.16
C ILE A 108 -17.32 -2.27 -4.55
N ALA A 109 -18.33 -1.46 -4.23
CA ALA A 109 -19.59 -1.95 -3.67
C ALA A 109 -20.28 -2.98 -4.58
N ARG A 110 -20.39 -2.70 -5.87
CA ARG A 110 -21.01 -3.63 -6.85
C ARG A 110 -20.22 -4.94 -6.97
N ASP A 111 -18.91 -4.88 -6.96
CA ASP A 111 -18.05 -6.06 -7.09
C ASP A 111 -18.09 -6.91 -5.82
N LEU A 112 -18.16 -6.29 -4.63
CA LEU A 112 -18.31 -7.00 -3.36
C LEU A 112 -19.66 -7.75 -3.27
N VAL A 113 -20.76 -7.19 -3.80
CA VAL A 113 -22.03 -7.92 -3.94
C VAL A 113 -21.86 -9.17 -4.78
N GLN A 114 -21.19 -9.07 -5.94
CA GLN A 114 -20.93 -10.22 -6.80
C GLN A 114 -20.06 -11.28 -6.10
N ILE A 115 -19.01 -10.87 -5.40
CA ILE A 115 -18.14 -11.78 -4.63
C ILE A 115 -18.96 -12.50 -3.55
N ARG A 116 -19.80 -11.77 -2.82
CA ARG A 116 -20.67 -12.32 -1.78
C ARG A 116 -21.65 -13.36 -2.34
N ASP A 117 -22.37 -13.03 -3.41
CA ASP A 117 -23.35 -13.93 -4.02
C ASP A 117 -22.68 -15.20 -4.57
N ARG A 118 -21.47 -15.05 -5.13
CA ARG A 118 -20.64 -16.19 -5.54
C ARG A 118 -20.20 -17.02 -4.35
N LEU A 119 -19.79 -16.42 -3.24
CA LEU A 119 -19.38 -17.15 -2.05
C LEU A 119 -20.52 -18.00 -1.50
N LEU A 120 -21.74 -17.47 -1.45
CA LEU A 120 -22.94 -18.22 -1.07
C LEU A 120 -23.16 -19.43 -2.00
N ALA A 121 -23.12 -19.21 -3.31
CA ALA A 121 -23.29 -20.29 -4.29
C ALA A 121 -22.15 -21.33 -4.27
N PHE A 122 -20.93 -20.92 -3.92
CA PHE A 122 -19.74 -21.77 -3.90
C PHE A 122 -19.67 -22.64 -2.64
N ALA A 123 -20.25 -22.16 -1.54
CA ALA A 123 -20.31 -22.86 -0.26
C ALA A 123 -21.44 -23.90 -0.17
N GLU A 124 -22.37 -23.91 -1.13
CA GLU A 124 -23.41 -24.93 -1.21
C GLU A 124 -22.79 -26.35 -1.20
N PRO A 125 -23.38 -27.31 -0.46
CA PRO A 125 -22.86 -28.66 -0.41
C PRO A 125 -22.78 -29.22 -1.83
N HIS A 126 -21.55 -29.51 -2.29
CA HIS A 126 -21.36 -30.34 -3.47
C HIS A 126 -21.99 -31.70 -3.16
N ALA A 127 -23.25 -31.86 -3.56
CA ALA A 127 -24.02 -33.05 -3.33
C ALA A 127 -23.33 -34.24 -4.01
N ALA A 128 -23.06 -35.28 -3.22
CA ALA A 128 -22.82 -36.66 -3.63
C ALA A 128 -21.89 -36.86 -4.84
N GLY A 129 -20.57 -36.78 -4.64
CA GLY A 129 -19.65 -37.18 -5.70
C GLY A 129 -18.16 -37.03 -5.41
N GLY A 130 -17.65 -37.50 -4.26
CA GLY A 130 -16.21 -37.74 -4.02
C GLY A 130 -15.21 -36.58 -4.25
N ALA A 131 -15.68 -35.38 -4.58
CA ALA A 131 -14.82 -34.24 -4.90
C ALA A 131 -14.21 -33.66 -3.62
N ALA A 132 -12.95 -33.25 -3.72
CA ALA A 132 -12.25 -32.58 -2.64
C ALA A 132 -13.02 -31.31 -2.22
N PRO A 133 -13.01 -30.95 -0.93
CA PRO A 133 -13.66 -29.74 -0.45
C PRO A 133 -13.12 -28.49 -1.16
N PRO A 134 -13.98 -27.50 -1.45
CA PRO A 134 -13.56 -26.28 -2.13
C PRO A 134 -12.55 -25.49 -1.28
N THR A 135 -11.47 -25.00 -1.88
CA THR A 135 -10.46 -24.15 -1.23
C THR A 135 -10.66 -22.69 -1.58
N TRP A 136 -10.11 -21.79 -0.75
CA TRP A 136 -10.08 -20.36 -1.04
C TRP A 136 -9.34 -20.03 -2.34
N ALA A 137 -8.29 -20.80 -2.68
CA ALA A 137 -7.60 -20.70 -3.97
C ALA A 137 -8.56 -20.98 -5.13
N ALA A 138 -9.34 -22.07 -5.06
CA ALA A 138 -10.30 -22.42 -6.09
C ALA A 138 -11.41 -21.36 -6.23
N PHE A 139 -11.90 -20.81 -5.09
CA PHE A 139 -12.87 -19.72 -5.11
C PHE A 139 -12.30 -18.47 -5.79
N CYS A 140 -11.11 -18.02 -5.37
CA CYS A 140 -10.48 -16.83 -5.96
C CYS A 140 -10.22 -17.00 -7.46
N ALA A 141 -9.84 -18.21 -7.91
CA ALA A 141 -9.63 -18.52 -9.31
C ALA A 141 -10.94 -18.55 -10.12
N ALA A 142 -12.07 -18.86 -9.48
CA ALA A 142 -13.40 -18.88 -10.10
C ALA A 142 -14.08 -17.50 -10.13
N LEU A 143 -13.50 -16.48 -9.49
CA LEU A 143 -14.04 -15.12 -9.52
C LEU A 143 -14.00 -14.54 -10.96
N PRO A 144 -15.01 -13.77 -11.37
CA PRO A 144 -15.04 -13.20 -12.71
C PRO A 144 -13.84 -12.29 -13.00
N ALA A 145 -13.24 -12.44 -14.19
CA ALA A 145 -12.08 -11.65 -14.61
C ALA A 145 -12.36 -10.16 -14.80
N HIS A 146 -13.64 -9.74 -14.85
CA HIS A 146 -14.04 -8.34 -14.95
C HIS A 146 -14.10 -7.59 -13.62
N LEU A 147 -13.97 -8.29 -12.49
CA LEU A 147 -13.93 -7.64 -11.18
C LEU A 147 -12.69 -6.74 -11.08
N ASP A 148 -12.86 -5.56 -10.48
CA ASP A 148 -11.76 -4.62 -10.32
C ASP A 148 -10.70 -5.15 -9.35
N ARG A 149 -9.43 -4.82 -9.60
CA ARG A 149 -8.31 -5.29 -8.77
C ARG A 149 -8.41 -4.77 -7.34
N GLU A 150 -8.86 -3.53 -7.13
CA GLU A 150 -9.03 -3.00 -5.78
C GLU A 150 -10.18 -3.68 -5.03
N SER A 151 -11.21 -4.14 -5.75
CA SER A 151 -12.29 -4.96 -5.19
C SER A 151 -11.77 -6.33 -4.73
N LEU A 152 -10.91 -6.96 -5.52
CA LEU A 152 -10.25 -8.23 -5.15
C LEU A 152 -9.31 -8.05 -3.96
N GLU A 153 -8.50 -6.99 -3.93
CA GLU A 153 -7.62 -6.72 -2.79
C GLU A 153 -8.40 -6.37 -1.52
N THR A 154 -9.56 -5.74 -1.65
CA THR A 154 -10.50 -5.54 -0.54
C THR A 154 -10.99 -6.88 0.01
N PHE A 155 -11.39 -7.80 -0.86
CA PHE A 155 -11.80 -9.14 -0.45
C PHE A 155 -10.64 -9.93 0.20
N HIS A 156 -9.43 -9.86 -0.37
CA HIS A 156 -8.24 -10.50 0.21
C HIS A 156 -7.93 -9.95 1.61
N ALA A 157 -8.06 -8.64 1.83
CA ALA A 157 -7.88 -8.05 3.15
C ALA A 157 -8.92 -8.59 4.15
N LEU A 158 -10.20 -8.60 3.78
CA LEU A 158 -11.25 -9.20 4.64
C LEU A 158 -10.98 -10.69 4.91
N LEU A 159 -10.45 -11.41 3.94
CA LEU A 159 -10.11 -12.81 4.10
C LEU A 159 -8.96 -13.01 5.10
N ILE A 160 -7.97 -12.12 5.11
CA ILE A 160 -6.89 -12.13 6.13
C ILE A 160 -7.47 -11.90 7.54
N GLU A 161 -8.38 -10.94 7.69
CA GLU A 161 -9.03 -10.63 8.98
C GLU A 161 -9.85 -11.81 9.55
N VAL A 162 -10.34 -12.72 8.71
CA VAL A 162 -11.09 -13.92 9.15
C VAL A 162 -10.17 -15.00 9.74
N TYR A 163 -8.88 -14.96 9.39
CA TYR A 163 -7.86 -15.89 9.86
C TYR A 163 -6.74 -15.14 10.61
N PRO A 164 -7.06 -14.46 11.72
CA PRO A 164 -6.08 -13.67 12.47
C PRO A 164 -4.92 -14.54 12.95
N GLU A 165 -5.15 -15.82 13.24
CA GLU A 165 -4.11 -16.73 13.69
C GLU A 165 -3.01 -16.95 12.65
N VAL A 166 -3.33 -16.80 11.35
CA VAL A 166 -2.34 -16.89 10.27
C VAL A 166 -1.50 -15.62 10.20
N ALA A 167 -2.13 -14.45 10.32
CA ALA A 167 -1.44 -13.17 10.30
C ALA A 167 -0.55 -13.01 11.54
N ASP A 168 -1.08 -13.31 12.73
CA ASP A 168 -0.39 -13.21 14.02
C ASP A 168 0.83 -14.13 14.07
N ALA A 169 0.74 -15.33 13.50
CA ALA A 169 1.87 -16.26 13.43
C ALA A 169 3.03 -15.74 12.58
N LEU A 170 2.78 -14.76 11.69
CA LEU A 170 3.81 -14.13 10.86
C LEU A 170 4.39 -12.86 11.47
N ASP A 171 3.76 -12.30 12.52
CA ASP A 171 4.22 -11.06 13.16
C ASP A 171 5.69 -11.10 13.62
N PRO A 172 6.23 -12.19 14.23
CA PRO A 172 7.64 -12.23 14.61
C PRO A 172 8.64 -12.02 13.47
N TYR A 173 8.23 -12.20 12.22
CA TYR A 173 9.07 -12.04 11.03
C TYR A 173 9.01 -10.63 10.43
N HIS A 174 8.24 -9.68 10.99
CA HIS A 174 8.07 -8.34 10.42
C HIS A 174 9.33 -7.47 10.47
N VAL A 175 10.27 -7.79 11.38
CA VAL A 175 11.49 -6.99 11.57
C VAL A 175 12.51 -7.32 10.48
N ALA A 176 12.85 -6.32 9.66
CA ALA A 176 13.94 -6.42 8.69
C ALA A 176 15.01 -5.36 9.00
N PRO A 177 16.31 -5.71 8.99
CA PRO A 177 17.37 -4.72 9.13
C PRO A 177 17.42 -3.84 7.88
N ASP A 178 17.41 -2.52 8.06
CA ASP A 178 17.41 -1.55 6.95
C ASP A 178 18.78 -1.35 6.29
N ALA A 179 19.85 -1.87 6.89
CA ALA A 179 21.19 -1.75 6.35
C ALA A 179 21.29 -2.47 5.00
N LEU A 180 21.92 -1.79 4.04
CA LEU A 180 22.29 -2.36 2.74
C LEU A 180 23.81 -2.40 2.71
N ASP A 181 24.38 -3.58 2.47
CA ASP A 181 25.83 -3.78 2.48
C ASP A 181 26.35 -4.03 1.08
N ILE A 182 27.60 -3.64 0.85
CA ILE A 182 28.33 -3.96 -0.38
C ILE A 182 29.14 -5.23 -0.11
N VAL A 183 29.14 -6.16 -1.07
CA VAL A 183 30.04 -7.31 -1.10
C VAL A 183 31.22 -6.95 -2.00
N PRO A 184 32.34 -6.44 -1.45
CA PRO A 184 33.44 -5.87 -2.24
C PRO A 184 34.16 -6.89 -3.13
N GLU A 185 34.20 -8.15 -2.72
CA GLU A 185 34.86 -9.26 -3.41
C GLU A 185 34.04 -9.84 -4.57
N MET A 186 32.75 -9.50 -4.69
CA MET A 186 31.89 -9.97 -5.77
C MET A 186 32.51 -9.63 -7.14
N PRO A 187 32.59 -10.58 -8.09
CA PRO A 187 33.02 -10.29 -9.45
C PRO A 187 32.02 -9.38 -10.19
N VAL A 188 32.52 -8.49 -11.04
CA VAL A 188 31.70 -7.64 -11.92
C VAL A 188 30.75 -8.46 -12.79
N GLY A 189 31.16 -9.65 -13.24
CA GLY A 189 30.28 -10.55 -14.01
C GLY A 189 29.04 -11.00 -13.22
N GLU A 190 29.19 -11.26 -11.92
CA GLU A 190 28.07 -11.62 -11.04
C GLU A 190 27.17 -10.40 -10.78
N LEU A 191 27.77 -9.23 -10.53
CA LEU A 191 27.01 -7.98 -10.37
C LEU A 191 26.19 -7.63 -11.62
N CYS A 192 26.76 -7.85 -12.81
CA CYS A 192 26.09 -7.70 -14.10
C CYS A 192 24.89 -8.65 -14.20
N ALA A 193 25.07 -9.93 -13.87
CA ALA A 193 23.99 -10.92 -13.85
C ALA A 193 22.85 -10.52 -12.90
N LEU A 194 23.18 -10.00 -11.70
CA LEU A 194 22.19 -9.46 -10.77
C LEU A 194 21.42 -8.28 -11.37
N LEU A 195 22.11 -7.31 -11.97
CA LEU A 195 21.50 -6.14 -12.61
C LEU A 195 20.51 -6.54 -13.72
N HIS A 196 20.91 -7.44 -14.62
CA HIS A 196 20.07 -7.90 -15.73
C HIS A 196 18.91 -8.83 -15.33
N THR A 197 18.97 -9.37 -14.11
CA THR A 197 17.89 -10.19 -13.55
C THR A 197 16.90 -9.32 -12.79
N GLU A 198 17.37 -8.64 -11.76
CA GLU A 198 16.52 -7.91 -10.79
C GLU A 198 16.03 -6.56 -11.34
N TYR A 199 16.85 -5.87 -12.14
CA TYR A 199 16.56 -4.54 -12.68
C TYR A 199 16.26 -4.56 -14.18
N ARG A 200 15.94 -5.74 -14.74
CA ARG A 200 15.51 -5.88 -16.16
C ARG A 200 14.38 -4.94 -16.54
N TRP A 201 13.46 -4.66 -15.61
CA TRP A 201 12.36 -3.73 -15.85
C TRP A 201 12.86 -2.29 -16.05
N ALA A 202 13.86 -1.87 -15.28
CA ALA A 202 14.46 -0.54 -15.33
C ALA A 202 15.30 -0.37 -16.61
N LEU A 203 16.10 -1.38 -16.97
CA LEU A 203 16.90 -1.37 -18.20
C LEU A 203 16.05 -1.26 -19.48
N ARG A 204 14.81 -1.75 -19.47
CA ARG A 204 13.89 -1.71 -20.63
C ARG A 204 13.16 -0.39 -20.81
N LEU A 205 13.22 0.54 -19.85
CA LEU A 205 12.53 1.82 -19.95
C LEU A 205 13.27 2.77 -20.89
N ASP A 206 12.57 3.36 -21.85
CA ASP A 206 13.12 4.41 -22.70
C ASP A 206 13.18 5.73 -21.93
N MET A 207 14.33 5.99 -21.31
CA MET A 207 14.56 7.23 -20.58
C MET A 207 14.84 8.43 -21.50
N ALA A 208 15.03 8.22 -22.81
CA ALA A 208 15.16 9.29 -23.79
C ALA A 208 13.81 9.79 -24.33
N ALA A 209 12.71 9.10 -24.01
CA ALA A 209 11.36 9.51 -24.40
C ALA A 209 11.02 10.92 -23.85
N PRO A 210 10.24 11.74 -24.59
CA PRO A 210 10.01 13.15 -24.24
C PRO A 210 9.46 13.41 -22.83
N ASN A 211 8.70 12.46 -22.29
CA ASN A 211 8.07 12.59 -20.97
C ASN A 211 8.81 11.85 -19.85
N ALA A 212 9.85 11.08 -20.16
CA ALA A 212 10.51 10.21 -19.17
C ALA A 212 11.25 10.99 -18.07
N ARG A 213 11.57 12.27 -18.31
CA ARG A 213 12.26 13.15 -17.35
C ARG A 213 11.48 14.43 -17.07
N HIS A 214 10.15 14.36 -17.15
CA HIS A 214 9.27 15.53 -17.02
C HIS A 214 9.33 16.18 -15.62
N TYR A 215 9.48 15.38 -14.56
CA TYR A 215 9.52 15.87 -13.19
C TYR A 215 10.93 15.86 -12.58
N PHE A 216 11.13 16.68 -11.55
CA PHE A 216 12.24 16.61 -10.60
C PHE A 216 11.69 16.82 -9.17
N TRP A 217 12.41 16.33 -8.17
CA TRP A 217 11.96 16.33 -6.77
C TRP A 217 12.95 17.13 -5.92
N TYR A 218 12.43 17.92 -4.98
CA TYR A 218 13.27 18.82 -4.18
C TYR A 218 12.65 19.05 -2.79
N LYS A 219 13.46 19.53 -1.85
CA LYS A 219 12.99 20.04 -0.55
C LYS A 219 12.91 21.56 -0.65
N SER A 220 11.75 22.15 -0.37
CA SER A 220 11.63 23.61 -0.34
C SER A 220 12.33 24.17 0.91
N VAL A 221 12.90 25.37 0.81
CA VAL A 221 13.44 26.08 1.98
C VAL A 221 12.31 26.57 2.88
N GLU A 222 11.18 27.00 2.31
CA GLU A 222 10.04 27.55 3.04
C GLU A 222 9.15 26.47 3.68
N ALA A 223 9.19 25.26 3.13
CA ALA A 223 8.42 24.12 3.62
C ALA A 223 9.36 22.92 3.65
N GLU A 224 9.66 22.39 4.84
CA GLU A 224 10.56 21.25 5.03
C GLU A 224 10.03 19.92 4.47
N GLU A 225 9.05 19.96 3.57
CA GLU A 225 8.42 18.82 2.94
C GLU A 225 8.92 18.63 1.49
N PRO A 226 9.07 17.38 1.03
CA PRO A 226 9.38 17.08 -0.37
C PRO A 226 8.31 17.62 -1.33
N ARG A 227 8.77 18.21 -2.42
CA ARG A 227 7.97 18.77 -3.51
C ARG A 227 8.39 18.15 -4.85
N ARG A 228 7.50 18.22 -5.83
CA ARG A 228 7.73 17.80 -7.22
C ARG A 228 7.41 18.96 -8.16
N GLY A 229 8.37 19.32 -9.02
CA GLY A 229 8.25 20.37 -10.02
C GLY A 229 8.44 19.82 -11.44
N GLN A 230 8.01 20.57 -12.45
CA GLN A 230 8.34 20.28 -13.85
C GLN A 230 9.78 20.70 -14.15
N ARG A 231 10.50 19.93 -14.97
CA ARG A 231 11.92 20.13 -15.28
C ARG A 231 12.19 21.29 -16.26
N ASP A 232 11.17 22.07 -16.65
CA ASP A 232 11.31 23.17 -17.59
C ASP A 232 12.11 24.34 -16.97
N GLY A 233 13.45 24.31 -17.12
CA GLY A 233 14.41 25.29 -16.61
C GLY A 233 15.51 24.69 -15.73
N VAL A 234 16.60 25.45 -15.51
CA VAL A 234 17.70 25.04 -14.62
C VAL A 234 17.30 25.34 -13.18
N VAL A 235 17.08 24.29 -12.37
CA VAL A 235 16.99 24.42 -10.91
C VAL A 235 18.26 23.83 -10.31
N PRO A 236 19.22 24.65 -9.84
CA PRO A 236 20.37 24.14 -9.12
C PRO A 236 19.91 23.44 -7.84
N GLY A 237 20.30 22.18 -7.64
CA GLY A 237 19.94 21.42 -6.44
C GLY A 237 20.07 19.90 -6.62
N VAL A 238 19.90 19.17 -5.52
CA VAL A 238 19.85 17.70 -5.52
C VAL A 238 18.43 17.26 -5.87
N ASP A 239 18.31 16.47 -6.95
CA ASP A 239 17.05 15.79 -7.27
C ASP A 239 16.83 14.66 -6.26
N LEU A 240 15.76 14.75 -5.48
CA LEU A 240 15.44 13.77 -4.43
C LEU A 240 14.78 12.51 -4.98
N ALA A 241 14.45 12.47 -6.26
CA ALA A 241 13.82 11.31 -6.87
C ALA A 241 14.80 10.14 -6.94
N LEU A 242 14.32 8.93 -6.66
CA LEU A 242 15.07 7.73 -6.94
C LEU A 242 14.93 7.37 -8.44
N ASP A 243 15.89 7.80 -9.25
CA ASP A 243 15.96 7.51 -10.70
C ASP A 243 16.61 6.14 -10.97
N LEU A 244 15.97 5.08 -10.43
CA LEU A 244 16.43 3.69 -10.64
C LEU A 244 16.66 3.34 -12.13
N PRO A 245 15.80 3.76 -13.08
CA PRO A 245 16.04 3.46 -14.49
C PRO A 245 17.36 4.04 -15.00
N SER A 246 17.62 5.34 -14.80
CA SER A 246 18.87 5.91 -15.28
C SER A 246 20.08 5.43 -14.48
N ASP A 247 19.94 5.20 -13.16
CA ASP A 247 21.01 4.64 -12.33
C ASP A 247 21.41 3.24 -12.81
N ALA A 248 20.44 2.37 -13.08
CA ALA A 248 20.68 1.04 -13.62
C ALA A 248 21.33 1.09 -15.01
N GLN A 249 20.85 1.94 -15.92
CA GLN A 249 21.40 2.07 -17.28
C GLN A 249 22.83 2.62 -17.30
N ARG A 250 23.16 3.57 -16.43
CA ARG A 250 24.54 4.07 -16.29
C ARG A 250 25.46 3.03 -15.70
N LEU A 251 25.00 2.31 -14.67
CA LEU A 251 25.76 1.21 -14.07
C LEU A 251 26.04 0.12 -15.11
N ASP A 252 25.03 -0.28 -15.88
CA ASP A 252 25.14 -1.28 -16.94
C ASP A 252 26.22 -0.92 -17.98
N ALA A 253 26.19 0.33 -18.46
CA ALA A 253 27.16 0.83 -19.45
C ALA A 253 28.60 0.80 -18.92
N ASP A 254 28.83 1.21 -17.66
CA ASP A 254 30.17 1.21 -17.07
C ASP A 254 30.64 -0.20 -16.68
N LEU A 255 29.75 -1.10 -16.27
CA LEU A 255 30.08 -2.51 -16.02
C LEU A 255 30.54 -3.21 -17.31
N ALA A 256 29.89 -2.93 -18.44
CA ALA A 256 30.26 -3.50 -19.74
C ALA A 256 31.67 -3.10 -20.21
N ALA A 257 32.22 -2.00 -19.69
CA ALA A 257 33.58 -1.53 -20.00
C ALA A 257 34.67 -2.14 -19.11
N VAL A 258 34.32 -3.05 -18.19
CA VAL A 258 35.23 -3.61 -17.18
C VAL A 258 35.27 -5.15 -17.30
N PRO A 259 36.45 -5.79 -17.17
CA PRO A 259 36.53 -7.26 -17.19
C PRO A 259 35.68 -7.92 -16.10
N GLU A 260 34.96 -8.99 -16.44
CA GLU A 260 34.04 -9.68 -15.51
C GLU A 260 34.70 -10.16 -14.20
N ARG A 261 35.99 -10.51 -14.26
CA ARG A 261 36.78 -10.96 -13.11
C ARG A 261 37.21 -9.84 -12.16
N THR A 262 37.02 -8.58 -12.53
CA THR A 262 37.31 -7.44 -11.66
C THR A 262 36.37 -7.47 -10.46
N SER A 263 36.88 -7.20 -9.25
CA SER A 263 36.04 -7.14 -8.06
C SER A 263 35.21 -5.86 -8.02
N VAL A 264 34.06 -5.90 -7.35
CA VAL A 264 33.23 -4.72 -7.07
C VAL A 264 34.01 -3.62 -6.37
N ALA A 265 34.93 -3.95 -5.46
CA ALA A 265 35.80 -2.96 -4.82
C ALA A 265 36.66 -2.20 -5.84
N ALA A 266 37.32 -2.91 -6.77
CA ALA A 266 38.15 -2.30 -7.80
C ALA A 266 37.30 -1.50 -8.81
N PHE A 267 36.10 -2.00 -9.13
CA PHE A 267 35.12 -1.27 -9.94
C PHE A 267 34.72 0.05 -9.27
N LEU A 268 34.29 0.03 -8.01
CA LEU A 268 33.85 1.21 -7.27
C LEU A 268 34.98 2.20 -6.97
N ALA A 269 36.22 1.75 -6.86
CA ALA A 269 37.38 2.64 -6.78
C ALA A 269 37.54 3.47 -8.07
N ARG A 270 37.21 2.90 -9.24
CA ARG A 270 37.24 3.58 -10.54
C ARG A 270 35.95 4.38 -10.81
N PHE A 271 34.80 3.87 -10.39
CA PHE A 271 33.48 4.46 -10.63
C PHE A 271 32.72 4.71 -9.30
N PRO A 272 33.18 5.65 -8.46
CA PRO A 272 32.63 5.84 -7.10
C PRO A 272 31.18 6.32 -7.08
N ALA A 273 30.70 6.94 -8.16
CA ALA A 273 29.31 7.39 -8.29
C ALA A 273 28.29 6.23 -8.21
N HIS A 274 28.71 5.00 -8.55
CA HIS A 274 27.85 3.82 -8.53
C HIS A 274 27.69 3.18 -7.16
N ARG A 275 28.36 3.69 -6.12
CA ARG A 275 28.37 3.08 -4.78
C ARG A 275 26.96 2.78 -4.26
N TRP A 276 26.05 3.75 -4.35
CA TRP A 276 24.67 3.60 -3.85
C TRP A 276 23.85 2.62 -4.68
N THR A 277 23.98 2.65 -6.00
CA THR A 277 23.29 1.73 -6.91
C THR A 277 23.76 0.29 -6.70
N VAL A 278 25.07 0.07 -6.56
CA VAL A 278 25.65 -1.25 -6.28
C VAL A 278 25.24 -1.76 -4.90
N GLN A 279 25.32 -0.92 -3.87
CA GLN A 279 24.86 -1.27 -2.52
C GLN A 279 23.38 -1.65 -2.51
N ARG A 280 22.54 -0.93 -3.25
CA ARG A 280 21.12 -1.24 -3.37
C ARG A 280 20.87 -2.54 -4.13
N LEU A 281 21.58 -2.76 -5.23
CA LEU A 281 21.46 -3.97 -6.04
C LEU A 281 21.86 -5.21 -5.24
N GLN A 282 23.03 -5.19 -4.59
CA GLN A 282 23.51 -6.32 -3.78
C GLN A 282 22.66 -6.51 -2.53
N GLY A 283 22.39 -5.43 -1.79
CA GLY A 283 21.67 -5.48 -0.52
C GLY A 283 20.19 -5.86 -0.63
N LEU A 284 19.60 -5.78 -1.83
CA LEU A 284 18.20 -6.15 -2.09
C LEU A 284 18.04 -7.36 -3.01
N ALA A 285 19.15 -8.00 -3.42
CA ALA A 285 19.10 -9.18 -4.28
C ALA A 285 18.22 -10.27 -3.66
N GLY A 286 17.34 -10.87 -4.48
CA GLY A 286 16.39 -11.90 -4.04
C GLY A 286 15.14 -11.41 -3.31
N LEU A 287 15.01 -10.10 -3.04
CA LEU A 287 13.78 -9.53 -2.49
C LEU A 287 12.80 -9.18 -3.63
N SER A 288 11.51 -9.45 -3.45
CA SER A 288 10.54 -9.35 -4.57
C SER A 288 9.81 -8.01 -4.64
N TYR A 289 9.66 -7.32 -3.51
CA TYR A 289 8.77 -6.19 -3.33
C TYR A 289 9.49 -4.91 -2.86
N HIS A 290 10.82 -4.89 -2.93
CA HIS A 290 11.67 -3.85 -2.34
C HIS A 290 11.62 -2.47 -3.03
N SER A 291 11.22 -2.41 -4.30
CA SER A 291 11.20 -1.17 -5.08
C SER A 291 9.94 -1.11 -5.94
N PRO A 292 9.25 0.04 -5.96
CA PRO A 292 8.22 0.28 -6.96
C PRO A 292 8.83 0.26 -8.37
N ARG A 293 8.31 -0.60 -9.25
CA ARG A 293 8.80 -0.74 -10.64
C ARG A 293 8.20 0.35 -11.53
N MET A 294 8.72 1.57 -11.41
CA MET A 294 8.18 2.77 -12.04
C MET A 294 9.30 3.78 -12.33
N ASN A 295 9.07 4.65 -13.31
CA ASN A 295 9.88 5.84 -13.53
C ASN A 295 9.27 7.02 -12.74
N MET A 296 9.90 7.42 -11.63
CA MET A 296 9.38 8.51 -10.75
C MET A 296 9.51 9.91 -11.36
N LEU A 297 10.25 10.03 -12.46
CA LEU A 297 10.44 11.28 -13.21
C LEU A 297 9.44 11.41 -14.37
N ASP A 298 8.73 10.34 -14.72
CA ASP A 298 7.82 10.33 -15.86
C ASP A 298 6.60 11.22 -15.64
N ARG A 299 6.11 11.88 -16.70
CA ARG A 299 4.87 12.65 -16.67
C ARG A 299 3.67 11.84 -16.19
N ALA A 300 3.61 10.55 -16.55
CA ALA A 300 2.55 9.63 -16.19
C ALA A 300 2.70 9.07 -14.76
N PHE A 301 3.76 9.42 -14.03
CA PHE A 301 3.92 8.96 -12.66
C PHE A 301 2.89 9.62 -11.74
N VAL A 302 2.08 8.78 -11.08
CA VAL A 302 1.07 9.17 -10.07
C VAL A 302 1.55 8.78 -8.66
N PRO A 303 2.16 9.71 -7.90
CA PRO A 303 2.61 9.49 -6.53
C PRO A 303 1.55 8.91 -5.59
N ALA A 304 0.27 9.24 -5.83
CA ALA A 304 -0.84 8.83 -4.97
C ALA A 304 -0.91 7.31 -4.75
N HIS A 305 -0.53 6.48 -5.73
CA HIS A 305 -0.50 5.02 -5.54
C HIS A 305 0.52 4.58 -4.47
N VAL A 306 1.73 5.15 -4.49
CA VAL A 306 2.78 4.84 -3.50
C VAL A 306 2.40 5.42 -2.14
N ILE A 307 1.85 6.63 -2.10
CA ILE A 307 1.39 7.27 -0.87
C ILE A 307 0.27 6.44 -0.23
N ARG A 308 -0.70 5.95 -1.02
CA ARG A 308 -1.80 5.11 -0.53
C ARG A 308 -1.30 3.77 0.00
N LEU A 309 -0.33 3.14 -0.65
CA LEU A 309 0.30 1.91 -0.14
C LEU A 309 0.81 2.16 1.28
N VAL A 310 1.65 3.18 1.50
CA VAL A 310 2.22 3.43 2.84
C VAL A 310 1.14 3.75 3.87
N ASN A 311 0.18 4.58 3.49
CA ASN A 311 -0.94 4.97 4.35
C ASN A 311 -1.80 3.77 4.77
N ALA A 312 -2.12 2.87 3.84
CA ALA A 312 -2.92 1.68 4.11
C ALA A 312 -2.12 0.62 4.89
N SER A 313 -0.83 0.47 4.59
CA SER A 313 0.03 -0.57 5.15
C SER A 313 0.58 -0.25 6.55
N PHE A 314 0.98 0.99 6.80
CA PHE A 314 1.74 1.36 8.00
C PHE A 314 1.04 2.37 8.91
N TYR A 315 0.13 3.19 8.37
CA TYR A 315 -0.54 4.24 9.15
C TYR A 315 -2.03 3.98 9.43
N GLY A 316 -2.60 2.91 8.88
CA GLY A 316 -4.01 2.55 9.09
C GLY A 316 -4.98 3.61 8.59
N LEU A 317 -4.64 4.31 7.50
CA LEU A 317 -5.49 5.38 6.97
C LEU A 317 -6.62 4.79 6.12
N GLU A 318 -7.86 5.08 6.50
CA GLU A 318 -9.05 4.64 5.79
C GLU A 318 -9.57 5.71 4.81
N LYS A 319 -10.53 5.32 3.96
CA LYS A 319 -11.20 6.22 3.00
C LYS A 319 -10.23 7.08 2.19
N THR A 320 -9.18 6.45 1.67
CA THR A 320 -8.07 7.14 1.01
C THR A 320 -8.47 7.72 -0.34
N GLN A 321 -8.58 9.04 -0.42
CA GLN A 321 -8.90 9.81 -1.63
C GLN A 321 -7.62 10.41 -2.23
N ASP A 322 -7.39 10.16 -3.50
CA ASP A 322 -6.37 10.87 -4.27
C ASP A 322 -6.84 12.27 -4.67
N VAL A 323 -5.94 13.26 -4.54
CA VAL A 323 -6.23 14.66 -4.87
C VAL A 323 -5.09 15.24 -5.67
N SER A 324 -5.41 15.74 -6.87
CA SER A 324 -4.46 16.43 -7.75
C SER A 324 -3.20 15.61 -8.03
N GLU A 325 -3.36 14.28 -8.11
CA GLU A 325 -2.29 13.29 -8.39
C GLU A 325 -1.13 13.24 -7.37
N ARG A 326 -1.13 14.10 -6.35
CA ARG A 326 0.03 14.39 -5.49
C ARG A 326 -0.19 14.09 -4.02
N TRP A 327 -1.44 14.02 -3.59
CA TRP A 327 -1.81 13.88 -2.19
C TRP A 327 -2.82 12.76 -2.02
N VAL A 328 -2.77 12.13 -0.85
CA VAL A 328 -3.81 11.20 -0.42
C VAL A 328 -4.39 11.74 0.89
N ARG A 329 -5.68 12.06 0.85
CA ARG A 329 -6.46 12.36 2.05
C ARG A 329 -7.09 11.09 2.57
N GLY A 330 -7.27 10.98 3.86
CA GLY A 330 -8.01 9.86 4.44
C GLY A 330 -8.43 10.16 5.86
N ILE A 331 -8.97 9.14 6.52
CA ILE A 331 -9.57 9.26 7.85
C ILE A 331 -8.95 8.21 8.75
N ILE A 332 -8.52 8.63 9.94
CA ILE A 332 -8.03 7.75 11.01
C ILE A 332 -9.15 7.60 12.05
N HIS A 333 -9.30 6.41 12.63
CA HIS A 333 -10.31 6.11 13.66
C HIS A 333 -11.76 6.34 13.22
N HIS A 334 -12.06 6.10 11.94
CA HIS A 334 -13.42 6.19 11.41
C HIS A 334 -14.24 5.00 11.96
N GLY A 335 -15.24 5.26 12.82
CA GLY A 335 -16.05 4.20 13.42
C GLY A 335 -15.51 3.63 14.73
N ALA A 336 -14.25 3.94 15.07
CA ALA A 336 -13.60 3.40 16.25
C ALA A 336 -14.35 3.79 17.54
N PRO A 337 -14.39 2.91 18.55
CA PRO A 337 -15.16 3.13 19.76
C PRO A 337 -14.73 4.41 20.50
N LEU A 338 -15.68 5.03 21.20
CA LEU A 338 -15.45 6.15 22.11
C LEU A 338 -14.77 5.68 23.40
N PRO A 339 -14.08 6.56 24.15
CA PRO A 339 -13.42 6.20 25.40
C PRO A 339 -14.35 5.49 26.40
N GLU A 340 -15.61 5.92 26.50
CA GLU A 340 -16.60 5.34 27.40
C GLU A 340 -17.02 3.93 26.94
N GLU A 341 -17.07 3.70 25.62
CA GLU A 341 -17.36 2.40 25.02
C GLU A 341 -16.19 1.42 25.24
N ILE A 342 -14.95 1.91 25.12
CA ILE A 342 -13.74 1.13 25.44
C ILE A 342 -13.75 0.76 26.92
N ALA A 343 -14.00 1.72 27.82
CA ALA A 343 -14.09 1.47 29.26
C ALA A 343 -15.22 0.48 29.61
N GLY A 344 -16.29 0.45 28.81
CA GLY A 344 -17.39 -0.51 28.91
C GLY A 344 -17.11 -1.90 28.34
N GLY A 345 -15.91 -2.15 27.80
CA GLY A 345 -15.51 -3.46 27.27
C GLY A 345 -15.95 -3.72 25.82
N THR A 346 -16.08 -2.67 24.99
CA THR A 346 -16.38 -2.83 23.56
C THR A 346 -15.30 -3.64 22.84
N THR A 347 -15.71 -4.40 21.83
CA THR A 347 -14.84 -5.23 20.98
C THR A 347 -14.19 -4.44 19.85
N ASP A 348 -13.19 -5.04 19.20
CA ASP A 348 -12.43 -4.44 18.09
C ASP A 348 -13.18 -4.44 16.74
N ASP A 349 -14.48 -4.78 16.71
CA ASP A 349 -15.28 -4.83 15.48
C ASP A 349 -15.92 -3.47 15.14
N TRP A 350 -15.10 -2.55 14.64
CA TRP A 350 -15.53 -1.17 14.35
C TRP A 350 -15.22 -0.67 12.94
N MET A 351 -14.45 -1.42 12.16
CA MET A 351 -14.02 -1.03 10.81
C MET A 351 -15.20 -0.88 9.84
N TYR A 352 -15.10 0.07 8.91
CA TYR A 352 -16.08 0.32 7.84
C TYR A 352 -17.51 0.62 8.37
N PRO A 353 -17.68 1.62 9.26
CA PRO A 353 -18.97 1.90 9.88
C PRO A 353 -20.00 2.40 8.86
N PRO A 354 -21.24 1.89 8.85
CA PRO A 354 -22.30 2.52 8.06
C PRO A 354 -22.57 3.94 8.57
N ALA A 355 -23.05 4.82 7.68
CA ALA A 355 -23.48 6.15 8.08
C ALA A 355 -24.63 6.07 9.09
N PRO A 356 -24.60 6.83 10.19
CA PRO A 356 -25.64 6.79 11.21
C PRO A 356 -26.96 7.37 10.67
N GLN A 357 -28.09 6.77 11.06
CA GLN A 357 -29.43 7.30 10.84
C GLN A 357 -29.86 8.02 12.12
N VAL A 358 -29.68 9.34 12.16
CA VAL A 358 -29.85 10.20 13.35
C VAL A 358 -30.64 11.45 13.05
#